data_AF-A0A3M8FXH2-F1
#
_entry.id   AF-A0A3M8FXH2-F1
#
_cell.length_a   1.000
_cell.length_b   1.000
_cell.length_c   1.000
_cell.angle_alpha   90.00
_cell.angle_beta   90.00
_cell.angle_gamma   90.00
#
_symmetry.space_group_name_H-M   'P 1'
#
loop_
_entity.id
_entity.type
_entity.pdbx_description
1 polymer ?
#
loop_
_entity_poly.entity_id
_entity_poly.type
_entity_poly.pdbx_seq_one_letter_code
_entity_poly.pdbx_strand_id
1 'polypeptide(L)'
;MSDELLYGYESSLGERIVTMLISQSPFLLAYIAVLIVAMIFIGKRTMPSLFLAIGAGALLLWSVIHTILYQYVWEQVYLGDIYPENDRGWFLALEIGWIVVRIVSLVCFTIAALGWRGESDQSTVQAASPSELAGECPVGPGPSTPISKATFLVFIFGANIFAMLLLVPAYTIIFTQNEELIFVSLGLSCSSWLFSALSVVMGCVLHYKLWATIQDGDARTTPGKAVGFLFIPFFNLYWIFQSFWGWAVDFNSYTSERNIQVRRAPAGLVLAVCIIAVIPYANILAWPFSLVVMIIHFNRAISGANAVRSLRRQYGVGEYEPGMPVH
;
A
#
# COMPACT_ATOMS: atom_id res chain seq x y z
N MET A 1 54.33 16.76 13.32
CA MET A 1 53.16 16.29 14.10
C MET A 1 51.86 16.35 13.30
N SER A 2 51.74 17.19 12.26
CA SER A 2 50.59 17.18 11.34
C SER A 2 50.54 15.97 10.40
N ASP A 3 51.69 15.50 9.92
CA ASP A 3 51.72 14.53 8.81
C ASP A 3 51.53 13.07 9.27
N GLU A 4 51.90 12.73 10.51
CA GLU A 4 51.60 11.42 11.11
C GLU A 4 50.12 11.24 11.48
N LEU A 5 49.41 12.34 11.81
CA LEU A 5 47.97 12.30 12.08
C LEU A 5 47.15 12.08 10.80
N LEU A 6 47.60 12.62 9.67
CA LEU A 6 46.95 12.39 8.37
C LEU A 6 47.14 10.95 7.87
N TYR A 7 48.34 10.37 8.02
CA TYR A 7 48.62 9.01 7.55
C TYR A 7 47.93 7.91 8.37
N GLY A 8 47.69 8.13 9.66
CA GLY A 8 46.92 7.20 10.50
C GLY A 8 45.40 7.24 10.25
N TYR A 9 44.89 8.31 9.66
CA TYR A 9 43.46 8.50 9.45
C TYR A 9 42.95 7.73 8.22
N GLU A 10 43.69 7.75 7.11
CA GLU A 10 43.27 7.11 5.85
C GLU A 10 43.22 5.58 5.92
N SER A 11 44.12 4.93 6.67
CA SER A 11 44.10 3.47 6.83
C SER A 11 42.88 2.97 7.63
N SER A 12 42.30 3.83 8.47
CA SER A 12 41.14 3.47 9.32
C SER A 12 39.80 3.57 8.60
N LEU A 13 39.70 4.39 7.54
CA LEU A 13 38.46 4.63 6.81
C LEU A 13 38.02 3.39 6.04
N GLY A 14 38.96 2.74 5.35
CA GLY A 14 38.69 1.52 4.57
C GLY A 14 38.17 0.38 5.43
N GLU A 15 38.78 0.11 6.57
CA GLU A 15 38.35 -0.96 7.49
C GLU A 15 36.98 -0.70 8.10
N ARG A 16 36.65 0.57 8.39
CA ARG A 16 35.34 0.97 8.93
C ARG A 16 34.21 0.82 7.91
N ILE A 17 34.46 1.23 6.66
CA ILE A 17 33.50 1.01 5.56
C ILE A 17 33.23 -0.49 5.37
N VAL A 18 34.27 -1.32 5.44
CA VAL A 18 34.14 -2.77 5.29
C VAL A 18 33.34 -3.39 6.44
N THR A 19 33.62 -3.04 7.70
CA THR A 19 32.86 -3.57 8.85
C THR A 19 31.40 -3.14 8.84
N MET A 20 31.09 -1.94 8.37
CA MET A 20 29.70 -1.49 8.18
C MET A 20 28.98 -2.19 7.02
N LEU A 21 29.65 -2.39 5.88
CA LEU A 21 29.08 -3.17 4.77
C LEU A 21 28.77 -4.60 5.21
N ILE A 22 29.61 -5.17 6.08
CA ILE A 22 29.37 -6.48 6.69
C ILE A 22 28.15 -6.44 7.63
N SER A 23 27.99 -5.40 8.46
CA SER A 23 26.82 -5.30 9.35
C SER A 23 25.50 -5.07 8.62
N GLN A 24 25.55 -4.40 7.46
CA GLN A 24 24.39 -4.16 6.59
C GLN A 24 24.13 -5.32 5.60
N SER A 25 25.03 -6.30 5.54
CA SER A 25 24.95 -7.43 4.61
C SER A 25 23.62 -8.22 4.66
N PRO A 26 22.94 -8.41 5.80
CA PRO A 26 21.66 -9.13 5.81
C PRO A 26 20.58 -8.41 5.00
N PHE A 27 20.55 -7.08 5.04
CA PHE A 27 19.59 -6.27 4.29
C PHE A 27 19.92 -6.23 2.80
N LEU A 28 21.20 -6.05 2.46
CA LEU A 28 21.68 -6.12 1.07
C LEU A 28 21.35 -7.48 0.45
N LEU A 29 21.58 -8.58 1.17
CA LEU A 29 21.24 -9.93 0.72
C LEU A 29 19.72 -10.12 0.56
N ALA A 30 18.90 -9.60 1.48
CA ALA A 30 17.45 -9.65 1.37
C ALA A 30 16.94 -8.89 0.13
N TYR A 31 17.47 -7.70 -0.14
CA TYR A 31 17.09 -6.95 -1.34
C TYR A 31 17.60 -7.60 -2.62
N ILE A 32 18.82 -8.14 -2.63
CA ILE A 32 19.36 -8.91 -3.77
C ILE A 32 18.48 -10.13 -4.02
N ALA A 33 18.02 -10.84 -2.98
CA ALA A 33 17.10 -11.96 -3.12
C ALA A 33 15.76 -11.52 -3.73
N VAL A 34 15.18 -10.41 -3.28
CA VAL A 34 13.96 -9.83 -3.89
C VAL A 34 14.19 -9.46 -5.36
N LEU A 35 15.36 -8.91 -5.69
CA LEU A 35 15.73 -8.53 -7.06
C LEU A 35 15.94 -9.75 -7.96
N ILE A 36 16.58 -10.81 -7.46
CA ILE A 36 16.73 -12.10 -8.16
C ILE A 36 15.35 -12.73 -8.40
N VAL A 37 14.48 -12.76 -7.39
CA VAL A 37 13.11 -13.24 -7.53
C VAL A 37 12.38 -12.43 -8.60
N ALA A 38 12.44 -11.10 -8.54
CA ALA A 38 11.84 -10.22 -9.53
C ALA A 38 12.40 -10.45 -10.95
N MET A 39 13.71 -10.67 -11.11
CA MET A 39 14.35 -10.98 -12.39
C MET A 39 13.97 -12.36 -12.95
N ILE A 40 13.83 -13.38 -12.10
CA ILE A 40 13.30 -14.69 -12.50
C ILE A 40 11.87 -14.54 -13.03
N PHE A 41 11.08 -13.65 -12.43
CA PHE A 41 9.72 -13.35 -12.89
C PHE A 41 9.67 -12.47 -14.14
N ILE A 42 10.65 -11.58 -14.39
CA ILE A 42 10.77 -10.79 -15.63
C ILE A 42 10.86 -11.69 -16.87
N GLY A 43 11.46 -12.88 -16.75
CA GLY A 43 11.48 -13.89 -17.82
C GLY A 43 10.08 -14.30 -18.32
N LYS A 44 9.03 -14.09 -17.51
CA LYS A 44 7.63 -14.35 -17.89
C LYS A 44 6.91 -13.16 -18.57
N ARG A 45 7.62 -12.08 -18.90
CA ARG A 45 7.13 -10.89 -19.65
C ARG A 45 5.84 -10.25 -19.11
N THR A 46 5.57 -10.30 -17.81
CA THR A 46 4.46 -9.55 -17.22
C THR A 46 4.95 -8.16 -16.80
N MET A 47 4.39 -7.08 -17.37
CA MET A 47 4.67 -5.68 -17.01
C MET A 47 4.81 -5.41 -15.49
N PRO A 48 4.01 -6.02 -14.59
CA PRO A 48 4.15 -5.85 -13.15
C PRO A 48 5.49 -6.32 -12.55
N SER A 49 6.11 -7.36 -13.12
CA SER A 49 7.41 -7.87 -12.64
C SER A 49 8.56 -6.88 -12.91
N LEU A 50 8.47 -6.11 -14.00
CA LEU A 50 9.41 -5.06 -14.32
C LEU A 50 9.30 -3.89 -13.34
N PHE A 51 8.09 -3.44 -13.03
CA PHE A 51 7.87 -2.40 -12.00
C PHE A 51 8.33 -2.87 -10.62
N LEU A 52 8.10 -4.14 -10.29
CA LEU A 52 8.57 -4.73 -9.05
C LEU A 52 10.10 -4.73 -8.97
N ALA A 53 10.78 -5.12 -10.07
CA ALA A 53 12.22 -5.13 -10.16
C ALA A 53 12.84 -3.73 -10.14
N ILE A 54 12.25 -2.77 -10.86
CA ILE A 54 12.68 -1.36 -10.85
C ILE A 54 12.49 -0.77 -9.45
N GLY A 55 11.35 -1.00 -8.82
CA GLY A 55 11.07 -0.53 -7.46
C GLY A 55 12.01 -1.14 -6.42
N ALA A 56 12.23 -2.45 -6.48
CA ALA A 56 13.21 -3.14 -5.62
C ALA A 56 14.63 -2.61 -5.87
N GLY A 57 15.04 -2.43 -7.13
CA GLY A 57 16.34 -1.88 -7.50
C GLY A 57 16.54 -0.44 -7.06
N ALA A 58 15.51 0.42 -7.18
CA ALA A 58 15.54 1.79 -6.71
C ALA A 58 15.66 1.87 -5.18
N LEU A 59 14.94 1.01 -4.45
CA LEU A 59 15.09 0.91 -3.00
C LEU A 59 16.47 0.41 -2.59
N LEU A 60 17.04 -0.54 -3.34
CA LEU A 60 18.39 -1.04 -3.11
C LEU A 60 19.44 0.06 -3.32
N LEU A 61 19.36 0.77 -4.45
CA LEU A 61 20.23 1.89 -4.78
C LEU A 61 20.10 3.01 -3.75
N TRP A 62 18.88 3.38 -3.38
CA TRP A 62 18.62 4.39 -2.37
C TRP A 62 19.14 3.98 -0.99
N SER A 63 19.00 2.70 -0.62
CA SER A 63 19.55 2.15 0.62
C SER A 63 21.07 2.29 0.67
N VAL A 64 21.76 2.01 -0.44
CA VAL A 64 23.23 2.18 -0.55
C VAL A 64 23.61 3.65 -0.46
N ILE A 65 22.94 4.54 -1.19
CA ILE A 65 23.18 5.99 -1.17
C ILE A 65 22.98 6.53 0.26
N HIS A 66 21.91 6.11 0.93
CA HIS A 66 21.63 6.52 2.30
C HIS A 66 22.72 6.06 3.25
N THR A 67 23.19 4.81 3.17
CA THR A 67 24.30 4.32 4.02
C THR A 67 25.58 5.14 3.80
N ILE A 68 25.90 5.49 2.55
CA ILE A 68 27.07 6.33 2.23
C ILE A 68 26.92 7.75 2.79
N LEU A 69 25.76 8.38 2.57
CA LEU A 69 25.46 9.71 3.10
C LEU A 69 25.44 9.74 4.62
N TYR A 70 24.84 8.73 5.25
CA TYR A 70 24.82 8.58 6.70
C TYR A 70 26.23 8.48 7.25
N GLN A 71 27.10 7.67 6.64
CA GLN A 71 28.49 7.56 7.06
C GLN A 71 29.25 8.87 6.89
N TYR A 72 29.07 9.54 5.75
CA TYR A 72 29.70 10.84 5.52
C TYR A 72 29.29 11.87 6.58
N VAL A 73 27.98 11.97 6.86
CA VAL A 73 27.48 12.89 7.89
C VAL A 73 27.94 12.44 9.29
N TRP A 74 27.91 11.15 9.59
CA TRP A 74 28.40 10.60 10.86
C TRP A 74 29.85 10.97 11.09
N GLU A 75 30.73 10.81 10.09
CA GLU A 75 32.14 11.19 10.24
C GLU A 75 32.33 12.69 10.43
N GLN A 76 31.64 13.53 9.65
CA GLN A 76 31.72 14.98 9.83
C GLN A 76 31.25 15.44 11.21
N VAL A 77 30.24 14.77 11.77
CA VAL A 77 29.63 15.13 13.05
C VAL A 77 30.39 14.54 14.24
N TYR A 78 30.78 13.27 14.18
CA TYR A 78 31.35 12.54 15.30
C TYR A 78 32.87 12.71 15.44
N LEU A 79 33.60 12.98 14.36
CA LEU A 79 35.04 13.20 14.39
C LEU A 79 35.42 14.68 14.42
N GLY A 80 34.47 15.58 14.12
CA GLY A 80 34.75 17.02 14.04
C GLY A 80 34.88 17.75 15.38
N ASP A 81 34.51 17.16 16.52
CA ASP A 81 34.21 17.89 17.78
C ASP A 81 33.18 19.04 17.59
N ILE A 82 32.50 19.11 16.43
CA ILE A 82 31.64 20.23 16.04
C ILE A 82 30.29 20.18 16.76
N TYR A 83 29.88 19.01 17.26
CA TYR A 83 28.57 18.83 17.89
C TYR A 83 28.66 18.33 19.33
N PRO A 84 27.93 18.96 20.27
CA PRO A 84 27.87 18.53 21.67
C PRO A 84 27.25 17.13 21.78
N GLU A 85 27.62 16.37 22.83
CA GLU A 85 27.21 14.96 23.02
C GLU A 85 25.69 14.71 22.97
N ASN A 86 24.88 15.74 23.20
CA ASN A 86 23.41 15.71 23.15
C ASN A 86 22.83 15.44 21.74
N ASP A 87 23.59 15.62 20.66
CA ASP A 87 23.08 15.43 19.30
C ASP A 87 23.21 13.99 18.78
N ARG A 88 23.82 13.08 19.56
CA ARG A 88 23.99 11.66 19.20
C ARG A 88 22.65 10.90 19.12
N GLY A 89 21.66 11.30 19.92
CA GLY A 89 20.33 10.68 19.92
C GLY A 89 19.58 10.85 18.59
N TRP A 90 19.76 11.98 17.90
CA TRP A 90 19.10 12.24 16.62
C TRP A 90 19.58 11.31 15.50
N PHE A 91 20.86 10.96 15.48
CA PHE A 91 21.43 10.04 14.50
C PHE A 91 20.89 8.62 14.67
N LEU A 92 20.82 8.14 15.91
CA LEU A 92 20.26 6.82 16.21
C LEU A 92 18.76 6.76 15.87
N ALA A 93 18.02 7.85 16.10
CA ALA A 93 16.62 7.96 15.72
C ALA A 93 16.42 7.93 14.20
N LEU A 94 17.29 8.58 13.43
CA LEU A 94 17.30 8.50 11.97
C LEU A 94 17.58 7.07 11.48
N GLU A 95 18.59 6.39 12.05
CA GLU A 95 18.91 4.98 11.75
C GLU A 95 17.70 4.05 11.98
N ILE A 96 17.08 4.14 13.15
CA ILE A 96 15.93 3.30 13.50
C ILE A 96 14.72 3.63 12.61
N GLY A 97 14.44 4.91 12.36
CA GLY A 97 13.40 5.33 11.42
C GLY A 97 13.62 4.74 10.02
N TRP A 98 14.87 4.68 9.57
CA TRP A 98 15.22 4.07 8.28
C TRP A 98 15.07 2.56 8.25
N ILE A 99 15.46 1.85 9.31
CA ILE A 99 15.25 0.39 9.43
C ILE A 99 13.75 0.06 9.29
N VAL A 100 12.88 0.89 9.87
CA VAL A 100 11.42 0.72 9.79
C VAL A 100 10.90 0.91 8.38
N VAL A 101 11.34 1.96 7.69
CA VAL A 101 10.99 2.18 6.27
C VAL A 101 11.42 0.99 5.42
N ARG A 102 12.58 0.40 5.68
CA ARG A 102 13.06 -0.81 4.98
C ARG A 102 12.16 -2.01 5.22
N ILE A 103 11.81 -2.29 6.48
CA ILE A 103 10.93 -3.41 6.85
C ILE A 103 9.54 -3.24 6.22
N VAL A 104 8.95 -2.05 6.32
CA VAL A 104 7.62 -1.76 5.74
C VAL A 104 7.66 -1.94 4.23
N SER A 105 8.69 -1.41 3.56
CA SER A 105 8.86 -1.58 2.12
C SER A 105 8.96 -3.07 1.75
N LEU A 106 9.78 -3.85 2.45
CA LEU A 106 9.94 -5.28 2.21
C LEU A 106 8.63 -6.07 2.37
N VAL A 107 7.84 -5.75 3.40
CA VAL A 107 6.53 -6.36 3.66
C VAL A 107 5.55 -6.00 2.54
N CYS A 108 5.46 -4.72 2.15
CA CYS A 108 4.61 -4.29 1.04
C CYS A 108 4.96 -5.01 -0.27
N PHE A 109 6.25 -5.15 -0.58
CA PHE A 109 6.73 -5.87 -1.75
C PHE A 109 6.39 -7.37 -1.70
N THR A 110 6.54 -8.00 -0.54
CA THR A 110 6.20 -9.42 -0.35
C THR A 110 4.71 -9.65 -0.54
N ILE A 111 3.86 -8.78 0.00
CA ILE A 111 2.40 -8.86 -0.17
C ILE A 111 2.01 -8.64 -1.63
N ALA A 112 2.62 -7.67 -2.33
CA ALA A 112 2.37 -7.45 -3.75
C ALA A 112 2.77 -8.67 -4.60
N ALA A 113 3.92 -9.28 -4.29
CA ALA A 113 4.39 -10.49 -4.97
C ALA A 113 3.48 -11.70 -4.72
N LEU A 114 3.00 -11.89 -3.49
CA LEU A 114 2.11 -12.99 -3.14
C LEU A 114 0.70 -12.81 -3.68
N GLY A 115 0.15 -11.60 -3.61
CA GLY A 115 -1.19 -11.27 -4.11
C GLY A 115 -1.33 -11.46 -5.62
N TRP A 116 -0.26 -11.19 -6.38
CA TRP A 116 -0.27 -11.34 -7.84
C TRP A 116 -0.32 -12.81 -8.30
N ARG A 117 0.22 -13.74 -7.51
CA ARG A 117 0.25 -15.18 -7.86
C ARG A 117 -1.15 -15.77 -8.09
N GLY A 118 -2.19 -15.16 -7.51
CA GLY A 118 -3.57 -15.61 -7.69
C GLY A 118 -4.21 -15.26 -9.04
N GLU A 119 -3.68 -14.29 -9.78
CA GLU A 119 -4.33 -13.78 -11.00
C GLU A 119 -3.92 -14.52 -12.27
N SER A 120 -2.71 -15.09 -12.32
CA SER A 120 -2.25 -15.89 -13.47
C SER A 120 -2.99 -17.21 -13.64
N ASP A 121 -3.50 -17.78 -12.55
CA ASP A 121 -4.19 -19.07 -12.60
C ASP A 121 -5.62 -18.92 -13.14
N GLN A 122 -6.26 -17.75 -12.97
CA GLN A 122 -7.60 -17.51 -13.51
C GLN A 122 -7.64 -17.28 -15.02
N SER A 123 -6.62 -16.61 -15.60
CA SER A 123 -6.57 -16.38 -17.04
C SER A 123 -6.37 -17.65 -17.88
N THR A 124 -5.79 -18.70 -17.27
CA THR A 124 -5.52 -19.96 -17.99
C THR A 124 -6.77 -20.85 -18.09
N VAL A 125 -7.75 -20.66 -17.19
CA VAL A 125 -9.02 -21.42 -17.18
C VAL A 125 -9.99 -20.92 -18.27
N GLN A 126 -9.83 -19.69 -18.77
CA GLN A 126 -10.70 -19.11 -19.81
C GLN A 126 -10.32 -19.48 -21.25
N ALA A 127 -9.23 -20.22 -21.48
CA ALA A 127 -8.79 -20.62 -22.82
C ALA A 127 -9.23 -22.06 -23.22
N ALA A 128 -9.99 -22.75 -22.37
CA ALA A 128 -10.54 -24.07 -22.72
C ALA A 128 -11.57 -23.92 -23.86
N SER A 129 -11.43 -24.74 -24.91
CA SER A 129 -12.24 -24.61 -26.12
C SER A 129 -13.73 -24.89 -25.84
N PRO A 130 -14.67 -24.19 -26.51
CA PRO A 130 -16.12 -24.36 -26.30
C PRO A 130 -16.63 -25.79 -26.51
N SER A 131 -15.88 -26.65 -27.20
CA SER A 131 -16.29 -28.02 -27.52
C SER A 131 -16.02 -29.05 -26.41
N GLU A 132 -15.18 -28.76 -25.41
CA GLU A 132 -14.96 -29.67 -24.27
C GLU A 132 -15.92 -29.41 -23.10
N LEU A 133 -16.66 -28.30 -23.10
CA LEU A 133 -17.59 -27.89 -22.03
C LEU A 133 -19.04 -28.37 -22.24
N ALA A 134 -19.32 -29.17 -23.28
CA ALA A 134 -20.69 -29.64 -23.58
C ALA A 134 -21.12 -30.88 -22.77
N GLY A 135 -20.21 -31.54 -22.05
CA GLY A 135 -20.49 -32.82 -21.38
C GLY A 135 -20.61 -32.76 -19.85
N GLU A 136 -20.06 -31.74 -19.21
CA GLU A 136 -20.10 -31.60 -17.76
C GLU A 136 -20.67 -30.23 -17.43
N CYS A 137 -21.86 -30.22 -16.83
CA CYS A 137 -22.45 -29.00 -16.26
C CYS A 137 -21.38 -28.42 -15.32
N PRO A 138 -20.72 -27.30 -15.66
CA PRO A 138 -19.62 -26.81 -14.86
C PRO A 138 -20.23 -26.46 -13.51
N VAL A 139 -19.80 -27.18 -12.48
CA VAL A 139 -20.10 -26.84 -11.08
C VAL A 139 -19.69 -25.38 -10.93
N GLY A 140 -20.69 -24.51 -10.89
CA GLY A 140 -20.49 -23.07 -11.02
C GLY A 140 -19.47 -22.56 -10.02
N PRO A 141 -18.76 -21.45 -10.32
CA PRO A 141 -17.76 -20.89 -9.43
C PRO A 141 -18.34 -20.83 -8.02
N GLY A 142 -17.68 -21.54 -7.10
CA GLY A 142 -18.19 -21.76 -5.75
C GLY A 142 -18.63 -20.45 -5.08
N PRO A 143 -19.58 -20.53 -4.13
CA PRO A 143 -20.28 -19.36 -3.58
C PRO A 143 -19.29 -18.28 -3.13
N SER A 144 -19.23 -17.18 -3.88
CA SER A 144 -18.28 -16.09 -3.68
C SER A 144 -18.60 -15.29 -2.41
N THR A 145 -18.13 -15.73 -1.25
CA THR A 145 -18.50 -15.22 0.10
C THR A 145 -18.76 -13.70 0.16
N PRO A 146 -19.84 -13.27 0.83
CA PRO A 146 -20.18 -11.85 0.91
C PRO A 146 -19.03 -11.07 1.57
N ILE A 147 -18.83 -9.83 1.12
CA ILE A 147 -17.80 -8.95 1.67
C ILE A 147 -18.23 -8.53 3.08
N SER A 148 -17.46 -8.93 4.09
CA SER A 148 -17.73 -8.58 5.50
C SER A 148 -17.51 -7.07 5.75
N LYS A 149 -18.59 -6.33 6.01
CA LYS A 149 -18.52 -4.90 6.33
C LYS A 149 -17.68 -4.63 7.58
N ALA A 150 -17.99 -5.36 8.66
CA ALA A 150 -17.35 -5.15 9.95
C ALA A 150 -15.84 -5.38 9.87
N THR A 151 -15.42 -6.48 9.24
CA THR A 151 -13.99 -6.79 9.06
C THR A 151 -13.30 -5.66 8.31
N PHE A 152 -13.75 -5.28 7.11
CA PHE A 152 -13.06 -4.25 6.35
C PHE A 152 -13.10 -2.86 7.01
N LEU A 153 -14.25 -2.43 7.54
CA LEU A 153 -14.35 -1.11 8.17
C LEU A 153 -13.53 -1.02 9.46
N VAL A 154 -13.53 -2.06 10.31
CA VAL A 154 -12.72 -2.09 11.54
C VAL A 154 -11.23 -2.13 11.20
N PHE A 155 -10.81 -2.95 10.23
CA PHE A 155 -9.39 -3.00 9.87
C PHE A 155 -8.91 -1.72 9.17
N ILE A 156 -9.73 -1.09 8.31
CA ILE A 156 -9.32 0.14 7.62
C ILE A 156 -9.34 1.34 8.58
N PHE A 157 -10.46 1.58 9.26
CA PHE A 157 -10.61 2.78 10.08
C PHE A 157 -10.08 2.58 11.49
N GLY A 158 -10.34 1.42 12.10
CA GLY A 158 -9.85 1.10 13.44
C GLY A 158 -8.32 1.02 13.50
N ALA A 159 -7.66 0.42 12.51
CA ALA A 159 -6.19 0.39 12.49
C ALA A 159 -5.59 1.78 12.27
N ASN A 160 -6.20 2.66 11.45
CA ASN A 160 -5.74 4.05 11.33
C ASN A 160 -5.95 4.86 12.61
N ILE A 161 -7.11 4.72 13.28
CA ILE A 161 -7.35 5.39 14.57
C ILE A 161 -6.33 4.89 15.60
N PHE A 162 -6.09 3.59 15.67
CA PHE A 162 -5.09 3.01 16.56
C PHE A 162 -3.67 3.50 16.23
N ALA A 163 -3.31 3.56 14.95
CA ALA A 163 -2.04 4.14 14.51
C ALA A 163 -1.89 5.60 14.98
N MET A 164 -2.94 6.42 14.87
CA MET A 164 -2.92 7.81 15.36
C MET A 164 -2.75 7.89 16.88
N LEU A 165 -3.43 7.01 17.64
CA LEU A 165 -3.31 6.94 19.09
C LEU A 165 -1.89 6.58 19.55
N LEU A 166 -1.13 5.83 18.75
CA LEU A 166 0.29 5.56 19.01
C LEU A 166 1.20 6.70 18.55
N LEU A 167 0.85 7.36 17.45
CA LEU A 167 1.68 8.38 16.81
C LEU A 167 1.73 9.68 17.62
N VAL A 168 0.60 10.11 18.18
CA VAL A 168 0.51 11.34 19.00
C VAL A 168 1.47 11.30 20.19
N PRO A 169 1.42 10.30 21.10
CA PRO A 169 2.35 10.23 22.23
C PRO A 169 3.81 10.09 21.77
N ALA A 170 4.07 9.34 20.70
CA ALA A 170 5.41 9.23 20.11
C ALA A 170 5.98 10.61 19.75
N TYR A 171 5.21 11.44 19.05
CA TYR A 171 5.64 12.80 18.73
C TYR A 171 5.78 13.66 19.97
N THR A 172 4.86 13.59 20.93
CA THR A 172 4.99 14.41 22.16
C THR A 172 6.29 14.09 22.92
N ILE A 173 6.70 12.82 22.97
CA ILE A 173 7.95 12.39 23.59
C ILE A 173 9.17 12.95 22.83
N ILE A 174 9.14 13.00 21.50
CA ILE A 174 10.22 13.61 20.72
C ILE A 174 10.35 15.09 21.07
N PHE A 175 9.23 15.79 21.23
CA PHE A 175 9.24 17.21 21.59
C PHE A 175 9.69 17.49 23.03
N THR A 176 9.66 16.51 23.95
CA THR A 176 10.19 16.73 25.30
C THR A 176 11.72 16.75 25.37
N GLN A 177 12.41 16.39 24.27
CA GLN A 177 13.88 16.28 24.21
C GLN A 177 14.47 15.39 25.31
N ASN A 178 13.67 14.43 25.83
CA ASN A 178 14.14 13.48 26.83
C ASN A 178 14.80 12.27 26.14
N GLU A 179 16.12 12.17 26.27
CA GLU A 179 16.92 11.11 25.67
C GLU A 179 16.54 9.71 26.16
N GLU A 180 16.10 9.55 27.42
CA GLU A 180 15.73 8.25 27.98
C GLU A 180 14.47 7.67 27.30
N LEU A 181 13.59 8.53 26.79
CA LEU A 181 12.31 8.14 26.20
C LEU A 181 12.38 7.99 24.67
N ILE A 182 13.53 8.25 24.05
CA ILE A 182 13.66 8.24 22.59
C ILE A 182 13.33 6.86 21.99
N PHE A 183 13.79 5.78 22.64
CA PHE A 183 13.51 4.41 22.20
C PHE A 183 12.03 4.05 22.29
N VAL A 184 11.34 4.54 23.32
CA VAL A 184 9.89 4.35 23.48
C VAL A 184 9.14 5.06 22.35
N SER A 185 9.50 6.31 22.05
CA SER A 185 8.91 7.05 20.94
C SER A 185 9.12 6.36 19.59
N LEU A 186 10.34 5.87 19.34
CA LEU A 186 10.64 5.12 18.12
C LEU A 186 9.76 3.87 18.04
N GLY A 187 9.68 3.07 19.10
CA GLY A 187 8.83 1.87 19.14
C GLY A 187 7.35 2.15 18.84
N LEU A 188 6.81 3.23 19.42
CA LEU A 188 5.44 3.69 19.17
C LEU A 188 5.24 4.16 17.72
N SER A 189 6.21 4.89 17.17
CA SER A 189 6.21 5.34 15.77
C SER A 189 6.24 4.15 14.81
N CYS A 190 7.11 3.17 15.04
CA CYS A 190 7.21 1.95 14.23
C CYS A 190 5.88 1.20 14.19
N SER A 191 5.28 1.03 15.37
CA SER A 191 4.01 0.33 15.53
C SER A 191 2.89 1.10 14.82
N SER A 192 2.84 2.43 14.95
CA SER A 192 1.90 3.27 14.22
C SER A 192 1.98 3.03 12.70
N TRP A 193 3.17 3.10 12.11
CA TRP A 193 3.38 2.86 10.68
C TRP A 193 2.94 1.45 10.24
N LEU A 194 3.17 0.43 11.07
CA LEU A 194 2.75 -0.94 10.79
C LEU A 194 1.21 -1.05 10.69
N PHE A 195 0.47 -0.46 11.63
CA PHE A 195 -1.00 -0.47 11.60
C PHE A 195 -1.56 0.34 10.42
N SER A 196 -0.96 1.47 10.08
CA SER A 196 -1.30 2.22 8.88
C SER A 196 -1.07 1.40 7.60
N ALA A 197 0.07 0.70 7.48
CA ALA A 197 0.36 -0.15 6.34
C ALA A 197 -0.68 -1.29 6.20
N LEU A 198 -1.04 -1.95 7.31
CA LEU A 198 -2.08 -2.97 7.33
C LEU A 198 -3.43 -2.40 6.86
N SER A 199 -3.79 -1.20 7.31
CA SER A 199 -5.00 -0.54 6.83
C SER A 199 -4.96 -0.28 5.32
N VAL A 200 -3.83 0.18 4.78
CA VAL A 200 -3.70 0.48 3.34
C VAL A 200 -3.88 -0.80 2.53
N VAL A 201 -3.26 -1.90 2.95
CA VAL A 201 -3.42 -3.21 2.30
C VAL A 201 -4.88 -3.65 2.31
N MET A 202 -5.56 -3.57 3.46
CA MET A 202 -6.97 -3.92 3.57
C MET A 202 -7.87 -3.01 2.72
N GLY A 203 -7.55 -1.73 2.64
CA GLY A 203 -8.20 -0.76 1.76
C GLY A 203 -8.04 -1.13 0.28
N CYS A 204 -6.84 -1.53 -0.14
CA CYS A 204 -6.56 -1.97 -1.50
C CYS A 204 -7.33 -3.24 -1.86
N VAL A 205 -7.34 -4.24 -0.96
CA VAL A 205 -8.09 -5.49 -1.16
C VAL A 205 -9.58 -5.22 -1.28
N LEU A 206 -10.13 -4.35 -0.42
CA LEU A 206 -11.53 -3.95 -0.52
C LEU A 206 -11.81 -3.27 -1.85
N HIS A 207 -11.00 -2.28 -2.21
CA HIS A 207 -11.19 -1.48 -3.41
C HIS A 207 -11.11 -2.32 -4.68
N TYR A 208 -10.17 -3.26 -4.74
CA TYR A 208 -10.10 -4.28 -5.78
C TYR A 208 -11.41 -5.07 -5.88
N LYS A 209 -11.91 -5.57 -4.75
CA LYS A 209 -13.17 -6.36 -4.71
C LYS A 209 -14.38 -5.56 -5.16
N LEU A 210 -14.41 -4.25 -4.88
CA LEU A 210 -15.46 -3.33 -5.31
C LEU A 210 -15.41 -3.08 -6.82
N TRP A 211 -14.22 -2.85 -7.39
CA TRP A 211 -14.09 -2.70 -8.84
C TRP A 211 -14.42 -3.99 -9.59
N ALA A 212 -14.07 -5.15 -9.02
CA ALA A 212 -14.37 -6.45 -9.60
C ALA A 212 -15.89 -6.73 -9.71
N THR A 213 -16.74 -6.08 -8.92
CA THR A 213 -18.19 -6.36 -8.96
C THR A 213 -18.89 -5.82 -10.19
N ILE A 214 -18.35 -4.78 -10.83
CA ILE A 214 -19.00 -4.07 -11.93
C ILE A 214 -18.35 -4.32 -13.31
N GLN A 215 -17.43 -5.29 -13.40
CA GLN A 215 -16.66 -5.55 -14.64
C GLN A 215 -17.50 -6.15 -15.78
N ASP A 216 -18.71 -6.60 -15.51
CA ASP A 216 -19.70 -7.07 -16.49
C ASP A 216 -20.52 -5.92 -17.11
N GLY A 217 -20.31 -4.67 -16.68
CA GLY A 217 -20.81 -3.47 -17.35
C GLY A 217 -19.72 -2.69 -18.07
N ASP A 218 -20.03 -1.45 -18.44
CA ASP A 218 -19.09 -0.53 -19.09
C ASP A 218 -18.18 0.16 -18.05
N ALA A 219 -17.42 -0.64 -17.29
CA ALA A 219 -16.51 -0.13 -16.27
C ALA A 219 -15.29 0.54 -16.93
N ARG A 220 -14.99 1.79 -16.54
CA ARG A 220 -13.91 2.57 -17.17
C ARG A 220 -12.50 2.00 -16.96
N THR A 221 -12.34 1.13 -15.97
CA THR A 221 -11.03 0.58 -15.58
C THR A 221 -11.17 -0.81 -14.96
N THR A 222 -10.05 -1.54 -14.93
CA THR A 222 -9.96 -2.86 -14.31
C THR A 222 -9.57 -2.75 -12.84
N PRO A 223 -9.89 -3.77 -12.01
CA PRO A 223 -9.62 -3.71 -10.57
C PRO A 223 -8.12 -3.56 -10.25
N GLY A 224 -7.27 -4.26 -10.99
CA GLY A 224 -5.81 -4.15 -10.86
C GLY A 224 -5.29 -2.75 -11.18
N LYS A 225 -5.80 -2.10 -12.24
CA LYS A 225 -5.43 -0.71 -12.59
C LYS A 225 -5.96 0.28 -11.57
N ALA A 226 -7.19 0.08 -11.08
CA ALA A 226 -7.79 0.96 -10.08
C ALA A 226 -6.94 1.07 -8.81
N VAL A 227 -6.35 -0.04 -8.36
CA VAL A 227 -5.47 -0.07 -7.17
C VAL A 227 -4.02 0.26 -7.53
N GLY A 228 -3.44 -0.40 -8.53
CA GLY A 228 -2.01 -0.30 -8.82
C GLY A 228 -1.54 1.11 -9.18
N PHE A 229 -2.35 1.85 -9.94
CA PHE A 229 -1.97 3.20 -10.37
C PHE A 229 -2.09 4.25 -9.26
N LEU A 230 -2.70 3.94 -8.11
CA LEU A 230 -2.65 4.79 -6.92
C LEU A 230 -1.24 4.85 -6.29
N PHE A 231 -0.36 3.88 -6.61
CA PHE A 231 0.99 3.82 -6.09
C PHE A 231 2.03 4.48 -7.00
N ILE A 232 1.64 4.97 -8.17
CA ILE A 232 2.55 5.66 -9.09
C ILE A 232 2.67 7.12 -8.62
N PRO A 233 3.87 7.59 -8.21
CA PRO A 233 4.04 8.96 -7.75
C PRO A 233 3.59 9.98 -8.81
N PHE A 234 2.97 11.08 -8.36
CA PHE A 234 2.37 12.16 -9.17
C PHE A 234 1.17 11.74 -10.02
N PHE A 235 1.23 10.57 -10.65
CA PHE A 235 0.10 10.02 -11.40
C PHE A 235 -1.07 9.66 -10.47
N ASN A 236 -0.79 9.28 -9.22
CA ASN A 236 -1.78 9.05 -8.18
C ASN A 236 -2.71 10.24 -7.92
N LEU A 237 -2.23 11.48 -8.12
CA LEU A 237 -3.03 12.69 -7.93
C LEU A 237 -4.20 12.77 -8.92
N TYR A 238 -3.96 12.37 -10.17
CA TYR A 238 -5.01 12.21 -11.17
C TYR A 238 -5.81 10.93 -10.92
N TRP A 239 -5.11 9.84 -10.59
CA TRP A 239 -5.72 8.52 -10.53
C TRP A 239 -6.69 8.33 -9.36
N ILE A 240 -6.53 9.09 -8.28
CA ILE A 240 -7.47 9.06 -7.14
C ILE A 240 -8.90 9.37 -7.60
N PHE A 241 -9.07 10.28 -8.57
CA PHE A 241 -10.37 10.63 -9.15
C PHE A 241 -10.93 9.47 -9.97
N GLN A 242 -10.12 8.86 -10.83
CA GLN A 242 -10.57 7.72 -11.65
C GLN A 242 -10.90 6.50 -10.79
N SER A 243 -10.15 6.30 -9.72
CA SER A 243 -10.26 5.11 -8.88
C SER A 243 -11.40 5.19 -7.86
N PHE A 244 -11.52 6.29 -7.11
CA PHE A 244 -12.54 6.40 -6.06
C PHE A 244 -13.84 7.03 -6.56
N TRP A 245 -13.75 8.23 -7.12
CA TRP A 245 -14.93 8.91 -7.66
C TRP A 245 -15.48 8.17 -8.89
N GLY A 246 -14.60 7.73 -9.80
CA GLY A 246 -14.99 6.95 -10.97
C GLY A 246 -15.74 5.67 -10.61
N TRP A 247 -15.32 4.96 -9.55
CA TRP A 247 -16.07 3.79 -9.06
C TRP A 247 -17.50 4.14 -8.65
N ALA A 248 -17.68 5.24 -7.90
CA ALA A 248 -19.01 5.64 -7.44
C ALA A 248 -19.94 6.02 -8.60
N VAL A 249 -19.40 6.66 -9.65
CA VAL A 249 -20.14 6.99 -10.87
C VAL A 249 -20.51 5.72 -11.63
N ASP A 250 -19.53 4.88 -11.94
CA ASP A 250 -19.74 3.67 -12.75
C ASP A 250 -20.65 2.67 -12.03
N PHE A 251 -20.51 2.52 -10.71
CA PHE A 251 -21.41 1.70 -9.91
C PHE A 251 -22.86 2.22 -9.97
N ASN A 252 -23.06 3.53 -9.86
CA ASN A 252 -24.39 4.12 -9.93
C ASN A 252 -25.03 3.99 -11.33
N SER A 253 -24.24 4.09 -12.40
CA SER A 253 -24.70 3.85 -13.77
C SER A 253 -25.05 2.38 -13.97
N TYR A 254 -24.15 1.48 -13.59
CA TYR A 254 -24.32 0.03 -13.64
C TYR A 254 -25.63 -0.42 -12.97
N THR A 255 -25.92 0.09 -11.77
CA THR A 255 -27.15 -0.26 -11.04
C THR A 255 -28.39 0.35 -11.67
N SER A 256 -28.27 1.53 -12.28
CA SER A 256 -29.38 2.21 -12.94
C SER A 256 -29.77 1.51 -14.25
N GLU A 257 -28.80 1.14 -15.06
CA GLU A 257 -28.99 0.42 -16.34
C GLU A 257 -29.67 -0.94 -16.13
N ARG A 258 -29.31 -1.63 -15.04
CA ARG A 258 -29.86 -2.95 -14.69
C ARG A 258 -31.09 -2.88 -13.77
N ASN A 259 -31.58 -1.67 -13.46
CA ASN A 259 -32.71 -1.45 -12.54
C ASN A 259 -32.54 -2.16 -11.18
N ILE A 260 -31.30 -2.24 -10.69
CA ILE A 260 -30.97 -2.85 -9.39
C ILE A 260 -31.27 -1.84 -8.29
N GLN A 261 -32.22 -2.16 -7.42
CA GLN A 261 -32.65 -1.32 -6.30
C GLN A 261 -31.62 -1.34 -5.16
N VAL A 262 -30.52 -0.57 -5.31
CA VAL A 262 -29.51 -0.39 -4.26
C VAL A 262 -29.28 1.08 -3.95
N ARG A 263 -28.85 1.36 -2.72
CA ARG A 263 -28.54 2.72 -2.30
C ARG A 263 -27.35 3.26 -3.11
N ARG A 264 -27.57 4.37 -3.82
CA ARG A 264 -26.54 5.02 -4.63
C ARG A 264 -25.31 5.41 -3.81
N ALA A 265 -24.14 5.19 -4.41
CA ALA A 265 -22.86 5.67 -3.88
C ALA A 265 -22.83 7.20 -3.95
N PRO A 266 -22.36 7.91 -2.91
CA PRO A 266 -22.41 9.37 -2.84
C PRO A 266 -21.29 10.00 -3.67
N ALA A 267 -21.39 9.97 -5.00
CA ALA A 267 -20.33 10.40 -5.91
C ALA A 267 -19.82 11.83 -5.65
N GLY A 268 -20.73 12.78 -5.37
CA GLY A 268 -20.34 14.16 -5.06
C GLY A 268 -19.49 14.30 -3.78
N LEU A 269 -19.79 13.51 -2.74
CA LEU A 269 -19.00 13.52 -1.51
C LEU A 269 -17.62 12.89 -1.72
N VAL A 270 -17.55 11.79 -2.49
CA VAL A 270 -16.27 11.14 -2.83
C VAL A 270 -15.40 12.08 -3.68
N LEU A 271 -16.00 12.81 -4.62
CA LEU A 271 -15.31 13.83 -5.40
C LEU A 271 -14.71 14.92 -4.50
N ALA A 272 -15.49 15.44 -3.54
CA ALA A 272 -15.00 16.43 -2.59
C ALA A 272 -13.80 15.91 -1.77
N VAL A 273 -13.84 14.64 -1.31
CA VAL A 273 -12.71 14.01 -0.63
C VAL A 273 -11.49 13.88 -1.54
N CYS A 274 -11.68 13.52 -2.81
CA CYS A 274 -10.58 13.45 -3.78
C CYS A 274 -9.92 14.81 -4.00
N ILE A 275 -10.71 15.90 -4.09
CA ILE A 275 -10.20 17.27 -4.21
C ILE A 275 -9.37 17.64 -2.97
N ILE A 276 -9.92 17.40 -1.78
CA ILE A 276 -9.25 17.68 -0.50
C ILE A 276 -7.93 16.89 -0.38
N ALA A 277 -7.92 15.62 -0.80
CA ALA A 277 -6.74 14.76 -0.70
C ALA A 277 -5.56 15.22 -1.57
N VAL A 278 -5.82 15.94 -2.66
CA VAL A 278 -4.80 16.43 -3.59
C VAL A 278 -4.19 17.77 -3.14
N ILE A 279 -4.92 18.57 -2.35
CA ILE A 279 -4.43 19.86 -1.86
C ILE A 279 -3.50 19.62 -0.64
N PRO A 280 -2.21 20.00 -0.73
CA PRO A 280 -1.28 19.85 0.39
C PRO A 280 -1.79 20.60 1.63
N TYR A 281 -1.58 20.04 2.82
CA TYR A 281 -1.99 20.57 4.14
C TYR A 281 -3.49 20.61 4.39
N ALA A 282 -4.34 20.82 3.37
CA ALA A 282 -5.79 20.73 3.51
C ALA A 282 -6.22 19.33 3.95
N ASN A 283 -5.52 18.29 3.47
CA ASN A 283 -5.73 16.91 3.88
C ASN A 283 -5.52 16.68 5.40
N ILE A 284 -4.63 17.43 6.07
CA ILE A 284 -4.38 17.32 7.51
C ILE A 284 -5.58 17.86 8.29
N LEU A 285 -6.03 19.08 7.95
CA LEU A 285 -7.15 19.73 8.64
C LEU A 285 -8.48 19.04 8.37
N ALA A 286 -8.68 18.56 7.14
CA ALA A 286 -9.91 17.90 6.71
C ALA A 286 -9.88 16.38 6.91
N TRP A 287 -8.87 15.82 7.58
CA TRP A 287 -8.75 14.39 7.80
C TRP A 287 -9.96 13.78 8.53
N PRO A 288 -10.47 14.35 9.64
CA PRO A 288 -11.63 13.80 10.34
C PRO A 288 -12.88 13.76 9.46
N PHE A 289 -13.09 14.83 8.68
CA PHE A 289 -14.19 14.93 7.72
C PHE A 289 -14.07 13.87 6.62
N SER A 290 -12.87 13.73 6.04
CA SER A 290 -12.57 12.74 4.99
C SER A 290 -12.78 11.32 5.48
N LEU A 291 -12.41 11.03 6.72
CA LEU A 291 -12.62 9.74 7.37
C LEU A 291 -14.11 9.40 7.46
N VAL A 292 -14.95 10.33 7.93
CA VAL A 292 -16.41 10.12 8.03
C VAL A 292 -17.02 9.85 6.64
N VAL A 293 -16.66 10.65 5.64
CA VAL A 293 -17.16 10.46 4.27
C VAL A 293 -16.72 9.12 3.71
N MET A 294 -15.47 8.70 3.91
CA MET A 294 -14.96 7.40 3.45
C MET A 294 -15.64 6.22 4.16
N ILE A 295 -15.97 6.33 5.46
CA ILE A 295 -16.78 5.31 6.16
C ILE A 295 -18.15 5.17 5.49
N ILE A 296 -18.84 6.29 5.23
CA ILE A 296 -20.15 6.30 4.58
C ILE A 296 -20.05 5.70 3.17
N HIS A 297 -19.02 6.10 2.42
CA HIS A 297 -18.76 5.60 1.07
C HIS A 297 -18.55 4.08 1.08
N PHE A 298 -17.59 3.57 1.84
CA PHE A 298 -17.31 2.12 1.86
C PHE A 298 -18.46 1.30 2.43
N ASN A 299 -19.21 1.80 3.43
CA ASN A 299 -20.39 1.10 3.94
C ASN A 299 -21.45 0.93 2.84
N ARG A 300 -21.74 2.00 2.10
CA ARG A 300 -22.67 1.95 0.96
C ARG A 300 -22.11 1.08 -0.17
N ALA A 301 -20.83 1.21 -0.48
CA ALA A 301 -20.18 0.47 -1.54
C ALA A 301 -20.19 -1.04 -1.29
N ILE A 302 -19.85 -1.49 -0.08
CA ILE A 302 -19.90 -2.90 0.31
C ILE A 302 -21.34 -3.43 0.26
N SER A 303 -22.30 -2.64 0.74
CA SER A 303 -23.72 -3.02 0.69
C SER A 303 -24.20 -3.24 -0.75
N GLY A 304 -23.90 -2.28 -1.63
CA GLY A 304 -24.26 -2.36 -3.03
C GLY A 304 -23.56 -3.50 -3.76
N ALA A 305 -22.26 -3.67 -3.55
CA ALA A 305 -21.48 -4.77 -4.11
C ALA A 305 -22.00 -6.15 -3.66
N ASN A 306 -22.39 -6.30 -2.40
CA ASN A 306 -22.98 -7.54 -1.90
C ASN A 306 -24.37 -7.81 -2.49
N ALA A 307 -25.19 -6.78 -2.69
CA ALA A 307 -26.51 -6.93 -3.34
C ALA A 307 -26.38 -7.34 -4.82
N VAL A 308 -25.44 -6.74 -5.56
CA VAL A 308 -25.15 -7.18 -6.95
C VAL A 308 -24.69 -8.65 -6.96
N ARG A 309 -23.81 -9.04 -6.03
CA ARG A 309 -23.35 -10.43 -5.91
C ARG A 309 -24.46 -11.40 -5.53
N SER A 310 -25.40 -11.02 -4.65
CA SER A 310 -26.52 -11.90 -4.28
C SER A 310 -27.46 -12.13 -5.46
N LEU A 311 -27.79 -11.07 -6.22
CA LEU A 311 -28.60 -11.21 -7.43
C LEU A 311 -27.90 -12.09 -8.48
N ARG A 312 -26.57 -11.93 -8.67
CA ARG A 312 -25.80 -12.79 -9.59
C ARG A 312 -25.85 -14.26 -9.22
N ARG A 313 -25.91 -14.57 -7.92
CA ARG A 313 -26.08 -15.96 -7.46
C ARG A 313 -27.48 -16.49 -7.71
N GLN A 314 -28.50 -15.64 -7.60
CA GLN A 314 -29.89 -16.05 -7.74
C GLN A 314 -30.30 -16.28 -9.20
N TYR A 315 -29.80 -15.46 -10.13
CA TYR A 315 -30.26 -15.44 -11.52
C TYR A 315 -29.18 -15.83 -12.54
N GLY A 316 -27.96 -16.20 -12.10
CA GLY A 316 -26.85 -16.47 -13.01
C GLY A 316 -26.30 -15.21 -13.68
N VAL A 317 -25.21 -15.36 -14.43
CA VAL A 317 -24.54 -14.26 -15.13
C VAL A 317 -25.24 -14.04 -16.47
N GLY A 318 -26.14 -13.06 -16.56
CA GLY A 318 -26.70 -12.60 -17.85
C GLY A 318 -28.23 -12.56 -17.94
N GLU A 319 -28.98 -13.13 -17.00
CA GLU A 319 -30.45 -13.16 -17.02
C GLU A 319 -31.11 -12.05 -16.19
N TYR A 320 -30.51 -10.85 -16.16
CA TYR A 320 -31.10 -9.74 -15.40
C TYR A 320 -32.25 -9.12 -16.18
N GLU A 321 -33.47 -9.59 -15.94
CA GLU A 321 -34.67 -8.88 -16.37
C GLU A 321 -34.81 -7.52 -15.62
N PRO A 322 -35.09 -6.42 -16.33
CA PRO A 322 -35.31 -5.11 -15.74
C PRO A 322 -36.41 -5.12 -14.66
N GLY A 323 -36.09 -4.71 -13.43
CA GLY A 323 -37.07 -4.47 -12.36
C GLY A 323 -37.15 -5.52 -11.25
N MET A 324 -36.21 -6.46 -11.16
CA MET A 324 -36.22 -7.46 -10.09
C MET A 324 -35.97 -6.84 -8.69
N PRO A 325 -36.84 -7.15 -7.70
CA PRO A 325 -36.68 -6.66 -6.33
C PRO A 325 -35.49 -7.32 -5.62
N VAL A 326 -34.73 -6.53 -4.89
CA VAL A 326 -33.66 -7.02 -4.00
C VAL A 326 -34.29 -7.27 -2.63
N HIS A 327 -34.45 -8.54 -2.25
CA HIS A 327 -34.87 -8.94 -0.90
C HIS A 327 -33.71 -8.91 0.10
#